data_AF-A0A1J4UW18-F1
#
_entry.id   AF-A0A1J4UW18-F1
#
_cell.length_a   1.000
_cell.length_b   1.000
_cell.length_c   1.000
_cell.angle_alpha   90.00
_cell.angle_beta   90.00
_cell.angle_gamma   90.00
#
_symmetry.space_group_name_H-M   'P 1'
#
loop_
_entity.id
_entity.type
_entity.pdbx_description
1 polymer ?
#
loop_
_entity_poly.entity_id
_entity_poly.type
_entity_poly.pdbx_seq_one_letter_code
_entity_poly.pdbx_strand_id
1 'polypeptide(L)'
;MARFWEVDFARGAAVASMVAFNWLYALAYLGAAAFDAAQPANRLWAIATAACFVFLAGLSMHLASAQGKNLASRGAKIFLLGLLITAATFYFIPSMFVAFGILHLIGSSIIIASLFALRLPAAVLAALACAILALGIPLSAVQPANPFFLWLGAPPAGFQSVDYEPLIPWFGVFLFGIATGKTFYP
;
A
#
# COMPACT_ATOMS: atom_id res chain seq x y z
N MET A 1 6.03 -11.53 23.48
CA MET A 1 5.84 -12.16 22.15
C MET A 1 7.19 -12.29 21.48
N ALA A 2 7.48 -13.47 20.94
CA ALA A 2 8.72 -13.75 20.23
C ALA A 2 8.87 -12.81 19.01
N ARG A 3 10.11 -12.40 18.73
CA ARG A 3 10.44 -11.72 17.47
C ARG A 3 10.48 -12.78 16.37
N PHE A 4 9.68 -12.59 15.33
CA PHE A 4 9.69 -13.47 14.16
C PHE A 4 10.74 -12.97 13.18
N TRP A 5 11.84 -13.70 13.08
CA TRP A 5 12.97 -13.32 12.24
C TRP A 5 12.57 -13.30 10.75
N GLU A 6 11.65 -14.18 10.31
CA GLU A 6 11.21 -14.22 8.91
C GLU A 6 10.50 -12.91 8.53
N VAL A 7 9.67 -12.39 9.44
CA VAL A 7 8.92 -11.14 9.24
C VAL A 7 9.87 -9.94 9.21
N ASP A 8 10.84 -9.91 10.13
CA ASP A 8 11.85 -8.84 10.17
C ASP A 8 12.74 -8.87 8.91
N PHE A 9 13.15 -10.05 8.46
CA PHE A 9 13.91 -10.24 7.21
C PHE A 9 13.10 -9.78 5.99
N ALA A 10 11.83 -10.20 5.88
CA ALA A 10 10.95 -9.82 4.77
C ALA A 10 10.74 -8.31 4.70
N ARG A 11 10.60 -7.62 5.84
CA ARG A 11 10.54 -6.15 5.89
C ARG A 11 11.85 -5.53 5.40
N GLY A 12 12.99 -6.03 5.85
CA GLY A 12 14.30 -5.55 5.40
C GLY A 12 14.48 -5.71 3.89
N ALA A 13 14.11 -6.87 3.35
CA ALA A 13 14.15 -7.15 1.92
C ALA A 13 13.22 -6.23 1.11
N ALA A 14 12.00 -6.00 1.59
CA ALA A 14 11.06 -5.06 0.95
C ALA A 14 11.62 -3.63 0.91
N VAL A 15 12.21 -3.15 2.00
CA VAL A 15 12.87 -1.83 2.06
C VAL A 15 14.05 -1.75 1.11
N ALA A 16 14.92 -2.77 1.09
CA ALA A 16 16.05 -2.82 0.17
C ALA A 16 15.59 -2.77 -1.29
N SER A 17 14.54 -3.52 -1.64
CA SER A 17 13.92 -3.52 -2.97
C SER A 17 13.38 -2.14 -3.36
N MET A 18 12.65 -1.47 -2.47
CA MET A 18 12.12 -0.13 -2.70
C MET A 18 13.24 0.90 -2.90
N VAL A 19 14.28 0.87 -2.06
CA VAL A 19 15.42 1.79 -2.19
C VAL A 19 16.12 1.56 -3.52
N ALA A 20 16.39 0.32 -3.91
CA ALA A 20 17.02 0.00 -5.18
C ALA A 20 16.20 0.49 -6.38
N PHE A 21 14.88 0.26 -6.37
CA PHE A 21 13.98 0.75 -7.42
C PHE A 21 14.00 2.27 -7.52
N ASN A 22 13.80 2.96 -6.40
CA ASN A 22 13.75 4.43 -6.37
C ASN A 22 15.10 5.06 -6.70
N TRP A 23 16.21 4.41 -6.36
CA TRP A 23 17.55 4.86 -6.73
C TRP A 23 17.74 4.84 -8.25
N LEU A 24 17.37 3.74 -8.92
CA LEU A 24 17.43 3.64 -10.38
C LEU A 24 16.47 4.64 -11.06
N TYR A 25 15.26 4.78 -10.51
CA TYR A 25 14.31 5.79 -10.97
C TYR A 25 14.88 7.20 -10.86
N ALA A 26 15.51 7.56 -9.74
CA ALA A 26 16.14 8.86 -9.54
C ALA A 26 17.32 9.08 -10.50
N LEU A 27 18.17 8.07 -10.72
CA LEU A 27 19.26 8.17 -11.70
C LEU A 27 18.74 8.39 -13.12
N ALA A 28 17.67 7.70 -13.52
CA ALA A 28 17.04 7.94 -14.82
C ALA A 28 16.38 9.32 -14.92
N TYR A 29 15.71 9.76 -13.86
CA TYR A 29 15.12 11.10 -13.79
C TYR A 29 16.19 12.20 -13.97
N LEU A 30 17.40 11.99 -13.44
CA LEU A 30 18.56 12.88 -13.61
C LEU A 30 19.31 12.69 -14.94
N GLY A 31 18.89 11.76 -15.80
CA GLY A 31 19.56 11.45 -17.07
C GLY A 31 20.88 10.66 -16.93
N ALA A 32 21.16 10.11 -15.73
CA ALA A 32 22.39 9.38 -15.42
C ALA A 32 22.32 7.86 -15.68
N ALA A 33 21.12 7.32 -15.95
CA ALA A 33 20.93 5.90 -16.25
C ALA A 33 19.80 5.70 -17.27
N ALA A 34 19.93 4.68 -18.12
CA ALA A 34 18.86 4.23 -19.01
C ALA A 34 17.94 3.27 -18.24
N PHE A 35 17.09 3.81 -17.37
CA PHE A 35 16.08 3.05 -16.64
C PHE A 35 14.69 3.61 -16.94
N ASP A 36 13.79 2.74 -17.38
CA ASP A 36 12.41 3.11 -17.71
C ASP A 36 11.45 2.35 -16.80
N ALA A 37 10.82 3.06 -15.86
CA ALA A 37 9.85 2.48 -14.94
C ALA A 37 8.58 1.96 -15.63
N ALA A 38 8.27 2.43 -16.83
CA ALA A 38 7.12 1.98 -17.60
C ALA A 38 7.35 0.61 -18.27
N GLN A 39 8.60 0.16 -18.40
CA GLN A 39 8.90 -1.16 -18.95
C GLN A 39 8.21 -2.26 -18.12
N PRO A 40 7.65 -3.31 -18.76
CA PRO A 40 6.85 -4.33 -18.07
C PRO A 40 7.57 -5.00 -16.88
N ALA A 41 8.86 -5.29 -17.02
CA ALA A 41 9.66 -5.92 -15.96
C ALA A 41 9.85 -4.99 -14.76
N ASN A 42 10.18 -3.71 -15.00
CA ASN A 42 10.38 -2.71 -13.95
C ASN A 42 9.05 -2.38 -13.26
N ARG A 43 7.96 -2.30 -14.03
CA ARG A 43 6.61 -2.13 -13.47
C ARG A 43 6.22 -3.30 -12.57
N LEU A 44 6.50 -4.55 -12.98
CA LEU A 44 6.25 -5.72 -12.16
C LEU A 44 7.09 -5.70 -10.88
N TRP A 45 8.34 -5.26 -10.95
CA TRP A 45 9.20 -5.09 -9.78
C TRP A 45 8.65 -4.05 -8.79
N ALA A 46 8.17 -2.91 -9.28
CA ALA A 46 7.49 -1.90 -8.46
C ALA A 46 6.24 -2.48 -7.78
N ILE A 47 5.35 -3.12 -8.55
CA ILE A 47 4.11 -3.74 -8.05
C ILE A 47 4.42 -4.82 -7.01
N ALA A 48 5.40 -5.68 -7.26
CA ALA A 48 5.80 -6.71 -6.31
C ALA A 48 6.32 -6.11 -5.00
N THR A 49 7.13 -5.04 -5.09
CA THR A 49 7.64 -4.32 -3.92
C THR A 49 6.50 -3.70 -3.12
N ALA A 50 5.58 -2.99 -3.77
CA ALA A 50 4.41 -2.39 -3.13
C ALA A 50 3.52 -3.47 -2.49
N ALA A 51 3.26 -4.58 -3.18
CA ALA A 51 2.50 -5.71 -2.66
C ALA A 51 3.14 -6.29 -1.39
N CYS A 52 4.47 -6.47 -1.39
CA CYS A 52 5.19 -6.91 -0.19
C CYS A 52 5.00 -5.94 0.98
N PHE A 53 5.12 -4.63 0.77
CA PHE A 53 4.89 -3.63 1.82
C PHE A 53 3.48 -3.69 2.38
N VAL A 54 2.47 -3.70 1.52
CA VAL A 54 1.06 -3.69 1.91
C VAL A 54 0.69 -4.99 2.63
N PHE A 55 1.13 -6.14 2.11
CA PHE A 55 0.96 -7.44 2.75
C PHE A 55 1.62 -7.49 4.14
N LEU A 56 2.88 -7.09 4.23
CA LEU A 56 3.61 -7.06 5.51
C LEU A 56 3.00 -6.07 6.49
N ALA A 57 2.42 -4.96 6.03
CA ALA A 57 1.70 -4.02 6.88
C ALA A 57 0.46 -4.68 7.51
N GLY A 58 -0.32 -5.43 6.73
CA GLY A 58 -1.45 -6.21 7.23
C GLY A 58 -1.04 -7.28 8.25
N LEU A 59 0.01 -8.05 7.94
CA LEU A 59 0.59 -9.03 8.87
C LEU A 59 1.04 -8.36 10.17
N SER A 60 1.71 -7.21 10.07
CA SER A 60 2.20 -6.43 11.21
C SER A 60 1.08 -5.86 12.06
N MET A 61 -0.08 -5.57 11.47
CA MET A 61 -1.26 -5.12 12.20
C MET A 61 -1.81 -6.22 13.10
N HIS A 62 -1.92 -7.46 12.59
CA HIS A 62 -2.35 -8.61 13.38
C HIS A 62 -1.43 -8.83 14.60
N LEU A 63 -0.11 -8.87 14.36
CA LEU A 63 0.88 -9.03 15.43
C LEU A 63 0.82 -7.90 16.47
N ALA A 64 0.57 -6.67 16.02
CA ALA A 64 0.45 -5.54 16.94
C ALA A 64 -0.87 -5.54 17.74
N SER A 65 -1.94 -6.08 17.17
CA SER A 65 -3.22 -6.26 17.88
C SER A 65 -3.05 -7.21 19.05
N ALA A 66 -2.31 -8.29 18.86
CA ALA A 66 -2.04 -9.27 19.91
C ALA A 66 -1.21 -8.67 21.08
N GLN A 67 -0.51 -7.56 20.83
CA GLN A 67 0.22 -6.77 21.84
C GLN A 67 -0.63 -5.67 22.51
N GLY A 68 -1.95 -5.60 22.24
CA GLY A 68 -2.84 -4.59 22.82
C GLY A 68 -2.56 -3.15 22.35
N LYS A 69 -1.85 -2.97 21.22
CA LYS A 69 -1.51 -1.63 20.71
C LYS A 69 -2.74 -0.93 20.13
N ASN A 70 -2.84 0.39 20.34
CA ASN A 70 -3.88 1.20 19.72
C ASN A 70 -3.66 1.32 18.20
N LEU A 71 -4.36 0.49 17.43
CA LEU A 71 -4.22 0.40 15.98
C LEU A 71 -4.71 1.65 15.26
N ALA A 72 -5.84 2.22 15.70
CA ALA A 72 -6.41 3.42 15.09
C ALA A 72 -5.45 4.62 15.18
N SER A 73 -4.82 4.84 16.34
CA SER A 73 -3.81 5.88 16.51
C SER A 73 -2.59 5.66 15.61
N ARG A 74 -2.14 4.41 15.44
CA ARG A 74 -1.03 4.08 14.54
C ARG A 74 -1.38 4.33 13.08
N GLY A 75 -2.56 3.90 12.65
CA GLY A 75 -3.07 4.16 11.30
C GLY A 75 -3.19 5.66 11.02
N ALA A 76 -3.73 6.43 11.97
CA ALA A 76 -3.84 7.88 11.85
C ALA A 76 -2.47 8.57 11.74
N LYS A 77 -1.47 8.15 12.52
CA LYS A 77 -0.10 8.68 12.42
C LYS A 77 0.52 8.41 11.04
N ILE A 78 0.38 7.18 10.52
CA ILE A 78 0.90 6.81 9.19
C ILE A 78 0.17 7.60 8.09
N PHE A 79 -1.14 7.74 8.19
CA PHE A 79 -1.93 8.53 7.26
C PHE A 79 -1.51 10.01 7.28
N LEU A 80 -1.28 10.58 8.46
CA LEU A 80 -0.81 11.97 8.61
C LEU A 80 0.57 12.16 7.97
N LEU A 81 1.48 11.19 8.10
CA LEU A 81 2.77 11.23 7.38
C LEU A 81 2.56 11.23 5.87
N GLY A 82 1.59 10.47 5.36
CA GLY A 82 1.17 10.55 3.96
C GLY A 82 0.75 11.95 3.56
N LEU A 83 -0.11 12.61 4.35
CA LEU A 83 -0.56 13.98 4.07
C LEU A 83 0.59 14.99 4.06
N LEU A 84 1.60 14.81 4.91
CA LEU A 84 2.81 15.64 4.89
C LEU A 84 3.59 15.45 3.59
N ILE A 85 3.69 14.22 3.07
CA ILE A 85 4.29 13.95 1.76
C ILE A 85 3.46 14.59 0.65
N THR A 86 2.12 14.51 0.70
CA THR A 86 1.24 15.21 -0.25
C THR A 86 1.52 16.71 -0.24
N ALA A 87 1.58 17.35 0.93
CA ALA A 87 1.84 18.78 1.03
C ALA A 87 3.23 19.16 0.49
N ALA A 88 4.26 18.39 0.82
CA ALA A 88 5.62 18.61 0.32
C ALA A 88 5.69 18.43 -1.20
N THR A 89 5.15 17.34 -1.73
CA THR A 89 5.18 17.05 -3.18
C THR A 89 4.31 18.00 -3.97
N PHE A 90 3.20 18.49 -3.40
CA PHE A 90 2.39 19.54 -4.01
C PHE A 90 3.18 20.85 -4.16
N TYR A 91 4.06 21.17 -3.22
CA TYR A 91 4.90 22.37 -3.29
C TYR A 91 6.07 22.21 -4.27
N PHE A 92 6.79 21.07 -4.25
CA PHE A 92 7.99 20.87 -5.06
C PHE A 92 7.72 20.34 -6.48
N ILE A 93 6.67 19.52 -6.66
CA ILE A 93 6.34 18.85 -7.94
C ILE A 93 4.81 18.90 -8.17
N PRO A 94 4.21 20.08 -8.40
CA PRO A 94 2.75 20.25 -8.41
C PRO A 94 2.02 19.42 -9.47
N SER A 95 2.69 19.09 -10.59
CA SER A 95 2.10 18.32 -11.68
C SER A 95 1.96 16.81 -11.40
N MET A 96 2.70 16.29 -10.42
CA MET A 96 2.72 14.85 -10.09
C MET A 96 2.70 14.62 -8.57
N PHE A 97 2.07 15.53 -7.82
CA PHE A 97 2.00 15.42 -6.37
C PHE A 97 1.34 14.11 -5.91
N VAL A 98 1.73 13.63 -4.74
CA VAL A 98 1.24 12.36 -4.20
C VAL A 98 -0.18 12.54 -3.68
N ALA A 99 -1.19 12.26 -4.49
CA ALA A 99 -2.60 12.42 -4.09
C ALA A 99 -3.08 11.33 -3.11
N PHE A 100 -2.69 10.07 -3.35
CA PHE A 100 -3.04 8.94 -2.48
C PHE A 100 -1.97 7.84 -2.59
N GLY A 101 -0.79 8.10 -2.04
CA GLY A 101 0.34 7.17 -2.05
C GLY A 101 0.25 6.04 -1.01
N ILE A 102 1.29 5.22 -0.94
CA ILE A 102 1.31 3.98 -0.14
C ILE A 102 1.08 4.21 1.37
N LEU A 103 1.51 5.37 1.92
CA LEU A 103 1.26 5.70 3.33
C LEU A 103 -0.22 6.01 3.62
N HIS A 104 -0.91 6.69 2.69
CA HIS A 104 -2.35 6.93 2.81
C HIS A 104 -3.11 5.62 2.81
N LEU A 105 -2.75 4.72 1.90
CA LEU A 105 -3.28 3.37 1.81
C LEU A 105 -3.06 2.59 3.11
N ILE A 106 -1.82 2.48 3.59
CA ILE A 106 -1.52 1.70 4.81
C ILE A 106 -2.26 2.30 6.02
N GLY A 107 -2.22 3.62 6.18
CA GLY A 107 -2.89 4.31 7.28
C GLY A 107 -4.40 4.08 7.28
N SER A 108 -5.06 4.30 6.13
CA SER A 108 -6.50 4.06 5.96
C SER A 108 -6.86 2.58 6.14
N SER A 109 -6.07 1.66 5.58
CA SER A 109 -6.26 0.22 5.71
C SER A 109 -6.20 -0.25 7.16
N ILE A 110 -5.26 0.26 7.96
CA ILE A 110 -5.17 -0.05 9.40
C ILE A 110 -6.42 0.43 10.13
N ILE A 111 -6.86 1.67 9.87
CA ILE A 111 -8.06 2.23 10.51
C ILE A 111 -9.29 1.39 10.16
N ILE A 112 -9.54 1.18 8.87
CA ILE A 112 -10.70 0.44 8.35
C ILE A 112 -10.70 -1.01 8.88
N ALA A 113 -9.57 -1.72 8.74
CA ALA A 113 -9.47 -3.10 9.19
C ALA A 113 -9.59 -3.22 10.72
N SER A 114 -9.23 -2.19 11.50
CA SER A 114 -9.30 -2.27 12.97
C SER A 114 -10.73 -2.38 13.48
N LEU A 115 -11.71 -1.91 12.69
CA LEU A 115 -13.12 -1.92 13.03
C LEU A 115 -13.75 -3.33 12.95
N PHE A 116 -13.25 -4.19 12.05
CA PHE A 116 -13.89 -5.48 11.77
C PHE A 116 -12.92 -6.66 11.66
N ALA A 117 -11.73 -6.47 11.09
CA ALA A 117 -10.91 -7.59 10.60
C ALA A 117 -10.40 -8.47 11.74
N LEU A 118 -10.19 -7.91 12.94
CA LEU A 118 -9.78 -8.65 14.12
C LEU A 118 -10.84 -9.63 14.62
N ARG A 119 -12.13 -9.38 14.35
CA ARG A 119 -13.25 -10.22 14.79
C ARG A 119 -13.59 -11.35 13.80
N LEU A 120 -13.10 -11.28 12.57
CA LEU A 120 -13.39 -12.25 11.52
C LEU A 120 -12.36 -13.39 11.47
N PRO A 121 -12.74 -14.62 11.12
CA PRO A 121 -11.80 -15.71 10.93
C PRO A 121 -10.95 -15.50 9.65
N ALA A 122 -9.76 -16.12 9.61
CA ALA A 122 -8.81 -15.95 8.50
C ALA A 122 -9.41 -16.29 7.12
N ALA A 123 -10.25 -17.33 7.04
CA ALA A 123 -10.91 -17.73 5.80
C ALA A 123 -11.86 -16.64 5.25
N VAL A 124 -12.60 -15.95 6.12
CA VAL A 124 -13.50 -14.85 5.70
C VAL A 124 -12.68 -13.65 5.23
N LEU A 125 -11.56 -13.34 5.89
CA LEU A 125 -10.66 -12.29 5.44
C LEU A 125 -10.02 -12.61 4.08
N ALA A 126 -9.61 -13.85 3.85
CA ALA A 126 -9.08 -14.30 2.57
C ALA A 126 -10.14 -14.21 1.46
N ALA A 127 -11.38 -14.61 1.73
CA ALA A 127 -12.48 -14.47 0.77
C ALA A 127 -12.77 -13.00 0.43
N LEU A 128 -12.79 -12.12 1.45
CA LEU A 128 -12.96 -10.67 1.24
C LEU A 128 -11.79 -10.07 0.46
N ALA A 129 -10.56 -10.51 0.74
CA ALA A 129 -9.37 -10.11 -0.01
C ALA A 129 -9.52 -10.47 -1.50
N CYS A 130 -9.90 -11.71 -1.82
CA CYS A 130 -10.18 -12.13 -3.20
C CYS A 130 -11.26 -11.25 -3.86
N ALA A 131 -12.35 -10.97 -3.15
CA ALA A 131 -13.45 -10.15 -3.68
C ALA A 131 -13.00 -8.72 -4.00
N ILE A 132 -12.18 -8.11 -3.14
CA ILE A 132 -11.66 -6.75 -3.35
C ILE A 132 -10.64 -6.71 -4.51
N LEU A 133 -9.77 -7.71 -4.61
CA LEU A 133 -8.86 -7.83 -5.75
C LEU A 133 -9.63 -7.97 -7.06
N ALA A 134 -10.66 -8.81 -7.08
CA ALA A 134 -11.53 -8.99 -8.24
C ALA A 134 -12.28 -7.70 -8.61
N LEU A 135 -12.73 -6.93 -7.61
CA LEU A 135 -13.39 -5.63 -7.81
C LEU A 135 -12.48 -4.59 -8.47
N GLY A 136 -11.16 -4.70 -8.30
CA GLY A 136 -10.19 -3.82 -8.97
C GLY A 136 -10.25 -3.91 -10.50
N ILE A 137 -10.63 -5.05 -11.06
CA ILE A 137 -10.70 -5.25 -12.52
C ILE A 137 -11.72 -4.30 -13.16
N PRO A 138 -13.03 -4.35 -12.82
CA PRO A 138 -14.00 -3.43 -13.40
C PRO A 138 -13.75 -1.97 -12.96
N LEU A 139 -13.25 -1.74 -11.74
CA LEU A 139 -13.01 -0.38 -11.25
C LEU A 139 -11.91 0.34 -12.04
N SER A 140 -10.90 -0.38 -12.50
CA SER A 140 -9.81 0.18 -13.32
C SER A 140 -10.27 0.76 -14.66
N ALA A 141 -11.47 0.35 -15.14
CA ALA A 141 -12.08 0.88 -16.36
C ALA A 141 -12.94 2.14 -16.12
N VAL A 142 -13.19 2.51 -14.85
CA VAL A 142 -14.03 3.65 -14.50
C VAL A 142 -13.17 4.91 -14.37
N GLN A 143 -13.47 5.94 -15.17
CA GLN A 143 -12.77 7.23 -15.17
C GLN A 143 -13.76 8.37 -14.94
N PRO A 144 -14.16 8.63 -13.67
CA PRO A 144 -15.12 9.66 -13.36
C PRO A 144 -14.51 11.04 -13.57
N ALA A 145 -15.32 12.03 -13.97
CA ALA A 145 -14.85 13.42 -14.08
C ALA A 145 -14.47 14.02 -12.72
N ASN A 146 -15.08 13.53 -11.64
CA ASN A 146 -14.82 14.01 -10.28
C ASN A 146 -13.62 13.27 -9.66
N PRO A 147 -12.55 13.98 -9.24
CA PRO A 147 -11.36 13.37 -8.63
C PRO A 147 -11.63 12.76 -7.23
N PHE A 148 -12.80 12.98 -6.64
CA PHE A 148 -13.16 12.44 -5.33
C PHE A 148 -13.01 10.91 -5.24
N PHE A 149 -13.16 10.17 -6.34
CA PHE A 149 -13.04 8.71 -6.34
C PHE A 149 -11.61 8.18 -6.51
N LEU A 150 -10.60 9.06 -6.54
CA LEU A 150 -9.18 8.70 -6.59
C LEU A 150 -8.79 7.72 -5.50
N TRP A 151 -9.14 8.00 -4.24
CA TRP A 151 -8.76 7.15 -3.12
C TRP A 151 -9.35 5.74 -3.20
N LEU A 152 -10.46 5.54 -3.93
CA LEU A 152 -11.07 4.24 -4.15
C LEU A 152 -10.43 3.46 -5.29
N GLY A 153 -9.73 4.12 -6.23
CA GLY A 153 -9.14 3.46 -7.41
C GLY A 153 -9.80 3.81 -8.73
N ALA A 154 -10.61 4.86 -8.78
CA ALA A 154 -11.22 5.39 -10.00
C ALA A 154 -10.70 6.81 -10.29
N PRO A 155 -9.46 6.94 -10.83
CA PRO A 155 -8.88 8.24 -11.18
C PRO A 155 -9.57 8.86 -12.41
N PRO A 156 -9.66 10.20 -12.51
CA PRO A 156 -10.09 10.85 -13.75
C PRO A 156 -9.07 10.61 -14.89
N ALA A 157 -9.53 10.77 -16.13
CA ALA A 157 -8.67 10.63 -17.30
C ALA A 157 -7.49 11.60 -17.26
N GLY A 158 -6.28 11.11 -17.57
CA GLY A 158 -5.06 11.91 -17.59
C GLY A 158 -4.43 12.18 -16.20
N PHE A 159 -4.97 11.62 -15.12
CA PHE A 159 -4.38 11.72 -13.80
C PHE A 159 -2.97 11.10 -13.76
N GLN A 160 -2.02 11.82 -13.17
CA GLN A 160 -0.66 11.36 -12.93
C GLN A 160 -0.22 11.73 -11.51
N SER A 161 0.57 10.86 -10.90
CA SER A 161 1.15 11.04 -9.57
C SER A 161 2.46 10.25 -9.50
N VAL A 162 3.44 10.75 -8.75
CA VAL A 162 4.69 10.01 -8.49
C VAL A 162 4.42 8.72 -7.70
N ASP A 163 3.44 8.75 -6.79
CA ASP A 163 2.99 7.60 -6.00
C ASP A 163 1.47 7.59 -5.92
N TYR A 164 0.83 6.51 -6.36
CA TYR A 164 -0.62 6.35 -6.34
C TYR A 164 -0.98 4.89 -6.13
N GLU A 165 -1.42 4.57 -4.91
CA GLU A 165 -1.83 3.24 -4.50
C GLU A 165 -3.22 3.31 -3.87
N PRO A 166 -4.30 3.21 -4.67
CA PRO A 166 -5.67 3.38 -4.19
C PRO A 166 -6.10 2.27 -3.23
N LEU A 167 -7.20 2.49 -2.51
CA LEU A 167 -7.73 1.48 -1.59
C LEU A 167 -8.10 0.16 -2.30
N ILE A 168 -8.71 0.23 -3.48
CA ILE A 168 -8.98 -0.96 -4.31
C ILE A 168 -7.99 -0.95 -5.48
N PRO A 169 -7.25 -2.05 -5.72
CA PRO A 169 -7.39 -3.39 -5.13
C PRO A 169 -6.54 -3.63 -3.86
N TRP A 170 -5.66 -2.70 -3.49
CA TRP A 170 -4.58 -2.95 -2.54
C TRP A 170 -5.00 -3.32 -1.12
N PHE A 171 -6.18 -2.88 -0.69
CA PHE A 171 -6.75 -3.29 0.59
C PHE A 171 -6.97 -4.82 0.64
N GLY A 172 -7.22 -5.47 -0.50
CA GLY A 172 -7.25 -6.94 -0.59
C GLY A 172 -5.89 -7.57 -0.23
N VAL A 173 -4.79 -7.02 -0.73
CA VAL A 173 -3.42 -7.47 -0.39
C VAL A 173 -3.16 -7.29 1.12
N PHE A 174 -3.62 -6.17 1.68
CA PHE A 174 -3.51 -5.89 3.11
C PHE A 174 -4.29 -6.91 3.95
N LEU A 175 -5.52 -7.23 3.56
CA LEU A 175 -6.35 -8.24 4.23
C LEU A 175 -5.74 -9.64 4.15
N PHE A 176 -5.11 -10.01 3.04
CA PHE A 176 -4.34 -11.25 2.97
C PHE A 176 -3.21 -11.29 4.00
N GLY A 177 -2.49 -10.18 4.19
CA GLY A 177 -1.49 -10.06 5.25
C GLY A 177 -2.06 -10.36 6.64
N ILE A 178 -3.23 -9.81 6.96
CA ILE A 178 -3.92 -10.09 8.24
C ILE A 178 -4.34 -11.57 8.32
N ALA A 179 -4.90 -12.12 7.25
CA ALA A 179 -5.34 -13.52 7.20
C ALA A 179 -4.15 -14.48 7.42
N THR A 180 -3.02 -14.24 6.77
CA THR A 180 -1.76 -14.99 7.00
C THR A 180 -1.31 -14.85 8.45
N GLY A 181 -1.37 -13.65 9.02
CA GLY A 181 -1.08 -13.41 10.43
C GLY A 181 -1.89 -14.31 11.35
N LYS A 182 -3.21 -14.37 11.13
CA LYS A 182 -4.12 -15.21 11.91
C LYS A 182 -3.88 -16.70 11.77
N THR A 183 -3.45 -17.16 10.59
CA THR A 183 -3.24 -18.59 10.32
C THR A 183 -1.92 -19.09 10.88
N PHE A 184 -0.84 -18.32 10.76
CA PHE A 184 0.52 -18.79 11.07
C PHE A 184 1.11 -18.19 12.36
N TYR A 185 0.52 -17.11 12.89
CA TYR A 185 1.04 -16.38 14.06
C TYR A 185 -0.06 -16.10 15.10
N PRO A 186 -0.54 -17.14 15.82
CA PRO A 186 -1.56 -17.01 16.88
C PRO A 186 -1.06 -16.28 18.14
#